data_AF-A0A1Y1N557-F1
#
_entry.id   AF-A0A1Y1N557-F1
#
_cell.length_a   1.000
_cell.length_b   1.000
_cell.length_c   1.000
_cell.angle_alpha   90.00
_cell.angle_beta   90.00
_cell.angle_gamma   90.00
#
_symmetry.space_group_name_H-M   'P 1'
#
loop_
_entity.id
_entity.type
_entity.pdbx_description
1 polymer ?
#
loop_
_entity_poly.entity_id
_entity_poly.type
_entity_poly.pdbx_seq_one_letter_code
_entity_poly.pdbx_strand_id
1 'polypeptide(L)'
;MGFGLMMPAVFTAFNRYFDTRRNAAMAMAQVLVAALNISFPFLATLSMDTFGFRGTVALISAYGLHCFPAMLSLQPVEWYMKKEPLDANSQMYQLSGNNLEENKEPVPTLCTSTRRDRKLLDAWKSVEKALDLGLFKQPSFVNIVLGLSLSMTSDLAFISIFPLLLTTAGFSTDELTLVMTTYFTADLISRIFVFLLTSRIDISSRKLFLFGALFSAIFRILYVVGDSFWWIVVISAVLGFLRSFIQIPLPLVVAEAFPTRFVTAFSLYMVVCGCVALSFGPLMSFAKQTTGRLDMVVHLLTLAHILCAV
;
A
#
# COMPACT_ATOMS: atom_id res chain seq x y z
N MET A 1 11.08 -10.79 -7.35
CA MET A 1 10.71 -10.30 -8.70
C MET A 1 9.19 -10.36 -8.95
N GLY A 2 8.46 -11.43 -8.58
CA GLY A 2 7.03 -11.57 -8.89
C GLY A 2 6.05 -10.61 -8.18
N PHE A 3 6.23 -10.32 -6.88
CA PHE A 3 5.25 -9.53 -6.10
C PHE A 3 4.99 -8.12 -6.66
N GLY A 4 6.04 -7.44 -7.13
CA GLY A 4 5.94 -6.08 -7.69
C GLY A 4 5.18 -6.01 -9.01
N LEU A 5 5.17 -7.09 -9.80
CA LEU A 5 4.38 -7.19 -11.04
C LEU A 5 2.97 -7.71 -10.79
N MET A 6 2.83 -8.61 -9.81
CA MET A 6 1.57 -9.23 -9.45
C MET A 6 0.58 -8.22 -8.84
N MET A 7 1.03 -7.37 -7.91
CA MET A 7 0.13 -6.43 -7.21
C MET A 7 -0.56 -5.43 -8.15
N PRO A 8 0.13 -4.73 -9.07
CA PRO A 8 -0.54 -3.88 -10.06
C PRO A 8 -1.53 -4.67 -10.93
N ALA A 9 -1.20 -5.89 -11.35
CA ALA A 9 -2.08 -6.73 -12.17
C ALA A 9 -3.36 -7.13 -11.42
N VAL A 10 -3.23 -7.61 -10.18
CA VAL A 10 -4.35 -7.98 -9.31
C VAL A 10 -5.26 -6.78 -9.04
N PHE A 11 -4.69 -5.63 -8.68
CA PHE A 11 -5.50 -4.44 -8.42
C PHE A 11 -6.13 -3.85 -9.69
N THR A 12 -5.51 -4.04 -10.86
CA THR A 12 -6.12 -3.64 -12.14
C THR A 12 -7.33 -4.52 -12.45
N ALA A 13 -7.20 -5.84 -12.28
CA ALA A 13 -8.33 -6.76 -12.42
C ALA A 13 -9.43 -6.41 -11.41
N PHE A 14 -9.07 -6.20 -10.14
CA PHE A 14 -10.00 -5.81 -9.09
C PHE A 14 -10.77 -4.52 -9.43
N ASN A 15 -10.05 -3.46 -9.85
CA ASN A 15 -10.67 -2.17 -10.20
C ASN A 15 -11.55 -2.25 -11.46
N ARG A 16 -11.32 -3.23 -12.34
CA ARG A 16 -12.20 -3.50 -13.48
C ARG A 16 -13.46 -4.26 -13.08
N TYR A 17 -13.33 -5.22 -12.16
CA TYR A 17 -14.43 -6.09 -11.71
C TYR A 17 -15.40 -5.39 -10.77
N PHE A 18 -14.91 -4.46 -9.95
CA PHE A 18 -15.73 -3.72 -9.00
C PHE A 18 -15.81 -2.25 -9.41
N ASP A 19 -16.97 -1.84 -9.90
CA ASP A 19 -17.32 -0.47 -10.25
C ASP A 19 -17.91 0.30 -9.05
N THR A 20 -18.78 -0.36 -8.31
CA THR A 20 -19.51 0.17 -7.15
C THR A 20 -18.93 -0.36 -5.84
N ARG A 21 -18.91 0.49 -4.81
CA ARG A 21 -18.47 0.13 -3.44
C ARG A 21 -17.09 -0.57 -3.39
N ARG A 22 -16.14 -0.08 -4.18
CA ARG A 22 -14.76 -0.59 -4.28
C ARG A 22 -14.07 -0.75 -2.91
N ASN A 23 -14.30 0.20 -1.99
CA ASN A 23 -13.79 0.12 -0.62
C ASN A 23 -14.33 -1.10 0.15
N ALA A 24 -15.61 -1.43 -0.01
CA ALA A 24 -16.21 -2.61 0.64
C ALA A 24 -15.66 -3.92 0.06
N ALA A 25 -15.58 -4.02 -1.27
CA ALA A 25 -15.00 -5.18 -1.92
C ALA A 25 -13.51 -5.38 -1.51
N MET A 26 -12.75 -4.28 -1.38
CA MET A 26 -11.34 -4.34 -0.98
C MET A 26 -11.20 -4.74 0.49
N ALA A 27 -12.06 -4.19 1.37
CA ALA A 27 -12.10 -4.58 2.78
C ALA A 27 -12.40 -6.07 2.94
N MET A 28 -13.39 -6.59 2.21
CA MET A 28 -13.74 -8.01 2.22
C MET A 28 -12.58 -8.89 1.74
N ALA A 29 -11.91 -8.51 0.65
CA ALA A 29 -10.72 -9.20 0.17
C ALA A 29 -9.59 -9.20 1.22
N GLN A 30 -9.38 -8.07 1.91
CA GLN A 30 -8.40 -7.95 2.98
C GLN A 30 -8.74 -8.74 4.25
N VAL A 31 -10.03 -8.96 4.56
CA VAL A 31 -10.45 -9.89 5.62
C VAL A 31 -10.04 -11.32 5.27
N LEU A 32 -10.29 -11.75 4.02
CA LEU A 32 -9.90 -13.09 3.56
C LEU A 32 -8.37 -13.28 3.61
N VAL A 33 -7.61 -12.30 3.12
CA VAL A 33 -6.14 -12.32 3.19
C VAL A 33 -5.65 -12.39 4.63
N ALA A 34 -6.27 -11.64 5.55
CA ALA A 34 -5.90 -11.67 6.96
C ALA A 34 -6.17 -13.04 7.60
N ALA A 35 -7.32 -13.66 7.31
CA ALA A 35 -7.64 -15.00 7.77
C ALA A 35 -6.62 -16.04 7.28
N LEU A 36 -6.24 -15.97 5.99
CA LEU A 36 -5.20 -16.84 5.41
C LEU A 36 -3.84 -16.66 6.11
N ASN A 37 -3.43 -15.42 6.37
CA ASN A 37 -2.17 -15.13 7.06
C ASN A 37 -2.14 -15.65 8.50
N ILE A 38 -3.28 -15.69 9.20
CA ILE A 38 -3.36 -16.24 10.56
C ILE A 38 -3.26 -17.77 10.53
N SER A 39 -3.87 -18.43 9.55
CA SER A 39 -3.80 -19.89 9.41
C SER A 39 -2.43 -20.39 8.93
N PHE A 40 -1.69 -19.57 8.18
CA PHE A 40 -0.47 -20.00 7.51
C PHE A 40 0.66 -20.48 8.45
N PRO A 41 1.01 -19.81 9.56
CA PRO A 41 2.04 -20.28 10.49
C PRO A 41 1.71 -21.65 11.10
N PHE A 42 0.46 -21.87 11.49
CA PHE A 42 0.02 -23.16 12.02
C PHE A 42 0.17 -24.29 10.99
N LEU A 43 -0.29 -24.05 9.76
CA LEU A 43 -0.13 -25.00 8.65
C LEU A 43 1.35 -25.26 8.32
N ALA A 44 2.18 -24.22 8.40
CA ALA A 44 3.62 -24.33 8.15
C ALA A 44 4.31 -25.18 9.22
N THR A 45 4.02 -24.97 10.51
CA THR A 45 4.57 -25.78 11.60
C THR A 45 4.14 -27.24 11.49
N LEU A 46 2.84 -27.50 11.27
CA LEU A 46 2.32 -28.85 11.09
C LEU A 46 2.99 -29.56 9.90
N SER A 47 3.19 -28.85 8.79
CA SER A 47 3.88 -29.38 7.61
C SER A 47 5.37 -29.66 7.89
N MET A 48 6.02 -28.77 8.66
CA MET A 48 7.43 -28.90 9.05
C MET A 48 7.64 -30.13 9.93
N ASP A 49 6.75 -30.38 10.87
CA ASP A 49 6.81 -31.53 11.79
C ASP A 49 6.54 -32.86 11.07
N THR A 50 5.61 -32.86 10.10
CA THR A 50 5.17 -34.10 9.42
C THR A 50 6.04 -34.47 8.22
N PHE A 51 6.42 -33.49 7.39
CA PHE A 51 7.09 -33.70 6.10
C PHE A 51 8.53 -33.17 6.04
N GLY A 52 9.00 -32.55 7.13
CA GLY A 52 10.30 -31.89 7.17
C GLY A 52 10.38 -30.67 6.26
N PHE A 53 11.58 -30.07 6.20
CA PHE A 53 11.80 -28.82 5.46
C PHE A 53 11.49 -28.94 3.95
N ARG A 54 12.01 -29.97 3.28
CA ARG A 54 11.85 -30.14 1.82
C ARG A 54 10.39 -30.37 1.43
N GLY A 55 9.65 -31.16 2.22
CA GLY A 55 8.23 -31.40 2.00
C GLY A 55 7.40 -30.14 2.23
N THR A 56 7.70 -29.38 3.29
CA THR A 56 7.04 -28.11 3.58
C THR A 56 7.22 -27.10 2.45
N VAL A 57 8.44 -26.94 1.94
CA VAL A 57 8.71 -26.05 0.80
C VAL A 57 7.97 -26.52 -0.46
N ALA A 58 7.88 -27.83 -0.71
CA ALA A 58 7.12 -28.36 -1.84
C ALA A 58 5.61 -28.08 -1.71
N LEU A 59 5.04 -28.23 -0.51
CA LEU A 59 3.63 -27.92 -0.24
C LEU A 59 3.32 -26.43 -0.39
N ILE A 60 4.18 -25.54 0.14
CA ILE A 60 4.03 -24.09 -0.05
C ILE A 60 4.13 -23.72 -1.53
N SER A 61 5.03 -24.36 -2.28
CA SER A 61 5.17 -24.14 -3.72
C SER A 61 3.93 -24.63 -4.48
N ALA A 62 3.38 -25.80 -4.12
CA ALA A 62 2.13 -26.31 -4.68
C ALA A 62 0.94 -25.38 -4.37
N TYR A 63 0.88 -24.84 -3.15
CA TYR A 63 -0.10 -23.82 -2.79
C TYR A 63 0.02 -22.57 -3.69
N GLY A 64 1.24 -22.08 -3.90
CA GLY A 64 1.51 -20.97 -4.81
C GLY A 64 1.14 -21.24 -6.27
N LEU A 65 1.21 -22.50 -6.73
CA LEU A 65 0.80 -22.88 -8.09
C LEU A 65 -0.71 -22.77 -8.31
N HIS A 66 -1.55 -22.79 -7.26
CA HIS A 66 -2.98 -22.56 -7.40
C HIS A 66 -3.33 -21.14 -7.88
N CYS A 67 -2.39 -20.19 -7.84
CA CYS A 67 -2.57 -18.87 -8.44
C CYS A 67 -2.75 -18.94 -9.97
N PHE A 68 -2.16 -19.93 -10.66
CA PHE A 68 -2.30 -20.08 -12.11
C PHE A 68 -3.74 -20.40 -12.56
N PRO A 69 -4.39 -21.48 -12.06
CA PRO A 69 -5.79 -21.74 -12.41
C PRO A 69 -6.73 -20.63 -11.94
N ALA A 70 -6.46 -19.99 -10.79
CA ALA A 70 -7.25 -18.83 -10.35
C ALA A 70 -7.16 -17.66 -11.33
N MET A 71 -5.96 -17.35 -11.84
CA MET A 71 -5.76 -16.30 -12.84
C MET A 71 -6.38 -16.68 -14.20
N LEU A 72 -6.29 -17.94 -14.61
CA LEU A 72 -6.94 -18.43 -15.84
C LEU A 72 -8.46 -18.39 -15.75
N SER A 73 -9.02 -18.46 -14.54
CA SER A 73 -10.46 -18.35 -14.31
C SER A 73 -10.98 -16.91 -14.37
N LEU A 74 -10.10 -15.89 -14.37
CA LEU A 74 -10.54 -14.51 -14.54
C LEU A 74 -11.01 -14.31 -15.98
N GLN A 75 -12.32 -14.14 -16.13
CA GLN A 75 -12.94 -13.84 -17.42
C GLN A 75 -12.86 -12.33 -17.72
N PRO A 76 -12.90 -11.91 -18.99
CA PRO A 76 -13.01 -10.50 -19.34
C PRO A 76 -14.33 -9.93 -18.77
N VAL A 77 -14.23 -8.80 -18.07
CA VAL A 77 -15.37 -8.20 -17.35
C VAL A 77 -16.47 -7.74 -18.30
N GLU A 78 -16.11 -7.44 -19.54
CA GLU A 78 -16.98 -6.97 -20.62
C GLU A 78 -18.16 -7.93 -20.88
N TRP A 79 -18.00 -9.22 -20.57
CA TRP A 79 -19.07 -10.23 -20.70
C TRP A 79 -20.21 -10.05 -19.68
N TYR A 80 -19.95 -9.33 -18.57
CA TYR A 80 -20.86 -9.18 -17.43
C TYR A 80 -21.30 -7.74 -17.19
N MET A 81 -20.79 -6.78 -17.98
CA MET A 81 -21.16 -5.37 -17.87
C MET A 81 -22.63 -5.16 -18.29
N LYS A 82 -23.43 -4.55 -17.40
CA LYS A 82 -24.77 -4.07 -17.76
C LYS A 82 -24.62 -2.82 -18.62
N LYS A 83 -25.21 -2.82 -19.81
CA LYS A 83 -25.21 -1.66 -20.71
C LYS A 83 -26.26 -0.67 -20.22
N GLU A 84 -25.82 0.46 -19.66
CA GLU A 84 -26.70 1.60 -19.42
C GLU A 84 -26.78 2.46 -20.70
N PRO A 85 -27.97 2.96 -21.08
CA PRO A 85 -28.10 3.87 -22.21
C PRO A 85 -27.38 5.19 -21.88
N LEU A 86 -26.47 5.60 -22.77
CA LEU A 86 -25.74 6.86 -22.67
C LEU A 86 -26.70 8.04 -22.84
N ASP A 87 -26.78 8.92 -21.84
CA ASP A 87 -27.45 10.22 -21.97
C ASP A 87 -26.73 11.08 -23.03
N ALA A 88 -27.50 11.77 -23.88
CA ALA A 88 -26.99 12.54 -25.04
C ALA A 88 -25.87 13.54 -24.69
N ASN A 89 -25.82 14.05 -23.46
CA ASN A 89 -24.77 14.96 -22.98
C ASN A 89 -23.39 14.28 -22.85
N SER A 90 -23.33 12.98 -22.58
CA SER A 90 -22.07 12.23 -22.40
C SER A 90 -21.40 11.85 -23.73
N GLN A 91 -22.16 11.76 -24.82
CA GLN A 91 -21.62 11.57 -26.18
C GLN A 91 -20.84 12.80 -26.68
N MET A 92 -21.27 14.02 -26.32
CA MET A 92 -20.61 15.26 -26.73
C MET A 92 -19.22 15.42 -26.09
N TYR A 93 -19.05 14.95 -24.84
CA TYR A 93 -17.73 14.95 -24.17
C TYR A 93 -16.76 13.92 -24.77
N GLN A 94 -17.24 12.74 -25.20
CA GLN A 94 -16.40 11.69 -25.78
C GLN A 94 -15.91 12.06 -27.19
N LEU A 95 -16.72 12.73 -28.01
CA LEU A 95 -16.29 13.21 -29.33
C LEU A 95 -15.28 14.37 -29.25
N SER A 96 -15.36 15.24 -28.23
CA SER A 96 -14.44 16.36 -28.09
C SER A 96 -13.06 15.95 -27.58
N GLY A 97 -12.94 14.83 -26.85
CA GLY A 97 -11.67 14.33 -26.31
C GLY A 97 -10.79 13.57 -27.32
N ASN A 98 -11.39 12.96 -28.35
CA ASN A 98 -10.66 12.15 -29.32
C ASN A 98 -9.92 12.94 -30.42
N ASN A 99 -10.11 14.27 -30.50
CA ASN A 99 -9.57 15.11 -31.58
C ASN A 99 -8.28 15.90 -31.20
N LEU A 100 -7.62 15.58 -30.08
CA LEU A 100 -6.44 16.32 -29.61
C LEU A 100 -5.11 15.54 -29.66
N GLU A 101 -5.08 14.33 -30.21
CA GLU A 101 -3.82 13.59 -30.44
C GLU A 101 -3.59 13.35 -31.94
N GLU A 102 -3.36 14.42 -32.70
CA GLU A 102 -2.69 14.28 -33.99
C GLU A 102 -1.78 15.48 -34.31
N ASN A 103 -0.48 15.14 -34.38
CA ASN A 103 0.56 15.78 -35.19
C ASN A 103 1.18 17.13 -34.74
N LYS A 104 2.48 17.08 -34.39
CA LYS A 104 3.57 17.66 -35.19
C LYS A 104 4.94 17.46 -34.54
N GLU A 105 5.81 16.71 -35.21
CA GLU A 105 7.26 16.86 -35.05
C GLU A 105 7.72 18.19 -35.68
N PRO A 106 8.80 18.79 -35.17
CA PRO A 106 9.81 19.30 -36.09
C PRO A 106 11.27 18.98 -35.69
N VAL A 107 11.98 18.44 -36.69
CA VAL A 107 13.36 18.69 -37.19
C VAL A 107 14.46 19.13 -36.19
N PRO A 108 15.65 18.49 -36.21
CA PRO A 108 16.64 18.58 -35.14
C PRO A 108 17.57 19.80 -35.26
N THR A 109 17.87 20.44 -34.13
CA THR A 109 18.95 21.43 -34.04
C THR A 109 20.21 20.82 -33.44
N LEU A 110 21.31 21.09 -34.13
CA LEU A 110 22.65 20.60 -33.90
C LEU A 110 23.26 21.18 -32.60
N CYS A 111 23.53 20.32 -31.62
CA CYS A 111 24.52 20.60 -30.58
C CYS A 111 25.48 19.41 -30.42
N THR A 112 26.77 19.73 -30.49
CA THR A 112 27.92 18.86 -30.31
C THR A 112 28.01 18.40 -28.86
N SER A 113 27.52 17.19 -28.56
CA SER A 113 27.87 16.47 -27.33
C SER A 113 28.46 15.10 -27.63
N THR A 114 29.42 14.71 -26.81
CA THR A 114 30.25 13.51 -26.87
C THR A 114 29.42 12.24 -27.10
N ARG A 115 29.89 11.34 -27.99
CA ARG A 115 29.20 10.11 -28.46
C ARG A 115 28.69 9.18 -27.34
N ARG A 116 29.21 9.31 -26.11
CA ARG A 116 28.83 8.55 -24.91
C ARG A 116 27.56 9.11 -24.24
N ASP A 117 27.39 10.42 -24.23
CA ASP A 117 26.25 11.10 -23.61
C ASP A 117 24.97 10.92 -24.43
N ARG A 118 25.08 10.79 -25.76
CA ARG A 118 23.95 10.55 -26.67
C ARG A 118 23.30 9.17 -26.45
N LYS A 119 24.11 8.11 -26.31
CA LYS A 119 23.61 6.76 -26.01
C LYS A 119 22.95 6.66 -24.63
N LEU A 120 23.52 7.37 -23.64
CA LEU A 120 22.90 7.49 -22.32
C LEU A 120 21.57 8.24 -22.41
N LEU A 121 21.51 9.41 -23.08
CA LEU A 121 20.27 10.16 -23.27
C LEU A 121 19.20 9.35 -24.00
N ASP A 122 19.57 8.61 -25.05
CA ASP A 122 18.62 7.80 -25.83
C ASP A 122 18.11 6.61 -25.01
N ALA A 123 18.98 5.99 -24.19
CA ALA A 123 18.58 4.97 -23.23
C ALA A 123 17.65 5.54 -22.14
N TRP A 124 17.97 6.71 -21.59
CA TRP A 124 17.13 7.41 -20.60
C TRP A 124 15.78 7.81 -21.18
N LYS A 125 15.72 8.31 -22.41
CA LYS A 125 14.45 8.61 -23.10
C LYS A 125 13.63 7.36 -23.38
N SER A 126 14.28 6.25 -23.73
CA SER A 126 13.62 4.96 -23.91
C SER A 126 13.02 4.45 -22.59
N VAL A 127 13.75 4.61 -21.48
CA VAL A 127 13.26 4.30 -20.12
C VAL A 127 12.15 5.27 -19.69
N GLU A 128 12.27 6.57 -19.97
CA GLU A 128 11.25 7.59 -19.68
C GLU A 128 9.93 7.25 -20.37
N LYS A 129 10.01 6.83 -21.65
CA LYS A 129 8.86 6.42 -22.45
C LYS A 129 8.30 5.06 -22.03
N ALA A 130 9.15 4.12 -21.62
CA ALA A 130 8.73 2.79 -21.15
C ALA A 130 8.07 2.82 -19.76
N LEU A 131 8.51 3.72 -18.88
CA LEU A 131 7.98 3.88 -17.51
C LEU A 131 6.91 4.99 -17.40
N ASP A 132 6.59 5.70 -18.49
CA ASP A 132 5.72 6.88 -18.52
C ASP A 132 6.02 7.85 -17.35
N LEU A 133 7.30 8.21 -17.19
CA LEU A 133 7.77 9.09 -16.10
C LEU A 133 7.20 10.52 -16.21
N GLY A 134 6.43 10.82 -17.26
CA GLY A 134 5.67 12.05 -17.38
C GLY A 134 4.74 12.30 -16.18
N LEU A 135 4.32 11.25 -15.48
CA LEU A 135 3.55 11.38 -14.23
C LEU A 135 4.29 12.17 -13.14
N PHE A 136 5.62 12.02 -13.01
CA PHE A 136 6.40 12.77 -12.02
C PHE A 136 6.48 14.28 -12.31
N LYS A 137 6.19 14.72 -13.54
CA LYS A 137 6.10 16.15 -13.87
C LYS A 137 4.83 16.79 -13.29
N GLN A 138 3.83 15.98 -12.95
CA GLN A 138 2.58 16.47 -12.35
C GLN A 138 2.74 16.60 -10.83
N PRO A 139 2.65 17.82 -10.26
CA PRO A 139 2.84 18.02 -8.81
C PRO A 139 1.80 17.26 -7.97
N SER A 140 0.58 17.08 -8.50
CA SER A 140 -0.47 16.29 -7.83
C SER A 140 -0.10 14.81 -7.69
N PHE A 141 0.56 14.22 -8.68
CA PHE A 141 1.01 12.83 -8.61
C PHE A 141 2.12 12.67 -7.58
N VAL A 142 3.10 13.58 -7.61
CA VAL A 142 4.22 13.58 -6.65
C VAL A 142 3.70 13.68 -5.22
N ASN A 143 2.75 14.58 -4.93
CA ASN A 143 2.20 14.74 -3.58
C ASN A 143 1.50 13.47 -3.09
N ILE A 144 0.62 12.89 -3.92
CA ILE A 144 -0.13 11.67 -3.55
C ILE A 144 0.83 10.50 -3.31
N VAL A 145 1.77 10.27 -4.23
CA VAL A 145 2.70 9.13 -4.14
C VAL A 145 3.66 9.27 -2.97
N LEU A 146 4.19 10.47 -2.72
CA LEU A 146 5.06 10.72 -1.57
C LEU A 146 4.30 10.53 -0.25
N GLY A 147 3.09 11.08 -0.13
CA GLY A 147 2.26 10.90 1.07
C GLY A 147 1.98 9.42 1.34
N LEU A 148 1.45 8.69 0.35
CA LEU A 148 1.16 7.25 0.47
C LEU A 148 2.42 6.45 0.86
N SER A 149 3.57 6.79 0.27
CA SER A 149 4.85 6.12 0.53
C SER A 149 5.36 6.35 1.96
N LEU A 150 5.27 7.59 2.45
CA LEU A 150 5.64 7.96 3.82
C LEU A 150 4.72 7.29 4.83
N SER A 151 3.41 7.28 4.57
CA SER A 151 2.42 6.62 5.43
C SER A 151 2.68 5.12 5.53
N MET A 152 2.82 4.44 4.39
CA MET A 152 3.05 2.99 4.34
C MET A 152 4.39 2.60 4.98
N THR A 153 5.46 3.34 4.66
CA THR A 153 6.79 3.10 5.23
C THR A 153 6.77 3.30 6.75
N SER A 154 6.15 4.39 7.22
CA SER A 154 6.03 4.70 8.64
C SER A 154 5.25 3.62 9.40
N ASP A 155 4.19 3.10 8.80
CA ASP A 155 3.35 2.06 9.41
C ASP A 155 3.99 0.68 9.45
N LEU A 156 4.76 0.30 8.43
CA LEU A 156 5.57 -0.92 8.46
C LEU A 156 6.72 -0.80 9.47
N ALA A 157 7.43 0.35 9.46
CA ALA A 157 8.52 0.61 10.38
C ALA A 157 8.07 0.61 11.84
N PHE A 158 6.91 1.20 12.14
CA PHE A 158 6.34 1.21 13.49
C PHE A 158 6.10 -0.22 14.00
N ILE A 159 5.43 -1.07 13.22
CA ILE A 159 5.23 -2.48 13.61
C ILE A 159 6.54 -3.20 13.87
N SER A 160 7.58 -2.96 13.05
CA SER A 160 8.87 -3.61 13.26
C SER A 160 9.58 -3.19 14.54
N ILE A 161 9.48 -1.92 14.95
CA ILE A 161 10.10 -1.44 16.19
C ILE A 161 9.24 -1.66 17.43
N PHE A 162 7.94 -1.92 17.26
CA PHE A 162 7.00 -1.96 18.36
C PHE A 162 7.33 -3.05 19.40
N PRO A 163 7.74 -4.29 19.04
CA PRO A 163 8.20 -5.27 20.02
C PRO A 163 9.48 -4.84 20.73
N LEU A 164 10.39 -4.20 20.00
CA LEU A 164 11.65 -3.69 20.55
C LEU A 164 11.41 -2.57 21.57
N LEU A 165 10.39 -1.74 21.34
CA LEU A 165 10.00 -0.67 22.27
C LEU A 165 9.52 -1.24 23.60
N LEU A 166 8.76 -2.33 23.57
CA LEU A 166 8.26 -2.99 24.78
C LEU A 166 9.36 -3.75 25.53
N THR A 167 10.26 -4.43 24.82
CA THR A 167 11.38 -5.13 25.47
C THR A 167 12.39 -4.17 26.10
N THR A 168 12.64 -3.02 25.47
CA THR A 168 13.53 -1.98 26.03
C THR A 168 12.91 -1.19 27.18
N ALA A 169 11.57 -1.09 27.24
CA ALA A 169 10.85 -0.57 28.40
C ALA A 169 10.83 -1.56 29.59
N GLY A 170 11.33 -2.79 29.41
CA GLY A 170 11.45 -3.79 30.47
C GLY A 170 10.23 -4.69 30.64
N PHE A 171 9.29 -4.69 29.70
CA PHE A 171 8.14 -5.61 29.72
C PHE A 171 8.58 -7.06 29.47
N SER A 172 7.89 -7.99 30.11
CA SER A 172 8.08 -9.43 29.94
C SER A 172 7.66 -9.91 28.54
N THR A 173 8.08 -11.11 28.17
CA THR A 173 7.67 -11.75 26.90
C THR A 173 6.16 -11.98 26.81
N ASP A 174 5.52 -12.24 27.95
CA ASP A 174 4.08 -12.52 28.02
C ASP A 174 3.28 -11.23 27.83
N GLU A 175 3.72 -10.12 28.45
CA GLU A 175 3.16 -8.79 28.27
C GLU A 175 3.34 -8.29 26.83
N LEU A 176 4.52 -8.50 26.25
CA LEU A 176 4.79 -8.21 24.84
C LEU A 176 3.81 -8.96 23.93
N THR A 177 3.62 -10.26 24.18
CA THR A 177 2.71 -11.11 23.41
C THR A 177 1.27 -10.60 23.54
N LEU A 178 0.83 -10.26 24.75
CA LEU A 178 -0.51 -9.72 24.98
C LEU A 178 -0.75 -8.43 24.19
N VAL A 179 0.20 -7.49 24.23
CA VAL A 179 0.09 -6.21 23.52
C VAL A 179 0.05 -6.44 22.01
N MET A 180 0.93 -7.29 21.47
CA MET A 180 0.99 -7.60 20.04
C MET A 180 -0.24 -8.34 19.54
N THR A 181 -0.71 -9.35 20.28
CA THR A 181 -1.95 -10.06 19.95
C THR A 181 -3.12 -9.09 19.97
N THR A 182 -3.22 -8.22 20.98
CA THR A 182 -4.27 -7.20 21.05
C THR A 182 -4.26 -6.27 19.83
N TYR A 183 -3.08 -5.79 19.41
CA TYR A 183 -2.92 -4.95 18.22
C TYR A 183 -3.44 -5.64 16.94
N PHE A 184 -3.01 -6.88 16.69
CA PHE A 184 -3.41 -7.59 15.47
C PHE A 184 -4.86 -8.10 15.51
N THR A 185 -5.38 -8.45 16.69
CA THR A 185 -6.80 -8.76 16.86
C THR A 185 -7.67 -7.54 16.59
N ALA A 186 -7.27 -6.36 17.08
CA ALA A 186 -7.97 -5.12 16.80
C ALA A 186 -7.93 -4.75 15.30
N ASP A 187 -6.81 -4.97 14.61
CA ASP A 187 -6.74 -4.82 13.14
C ASP A 187 -7.74 -5.74 12.45
N LEU A 188 -7.81 -7.02 12.81
CA LEU A 188 -8.73 -7.97 12.18
C LEU A 188 -10.21 -7.56 12.39
N ILE A 189 -10.58 -7.17 13.62
CA ILE A 189 -11.93 -6.65 13.93
C ILE A 189 -12.21 -5.41 13.10
N SER A 190 -11.22 -4.52 12.97
CA SER A 190 -11.36 -3.29 12.19
C SER A 190 -11.57 -3.55 10.70
N ARG A 191 -10.94 -4.57 10.11
CA ARG A 191 -11.19 -4.95 8.69
C ARG A 191 -12.66 -5.28 8.46
N ILE A 192 -13.28 -6.02 9.38
CA ILE A 192 -14.71 -6.36 9.33
C ILE A 192 -15.55 -5.09 9.54
N PHE A 193 -15.17 -4.23 10.49
CA PHE A 193 -15.83 -2.95 10.71
C PHE A 193 -15.81 -2.05 9.47
N VAL A 194 -14.64 -1.88 8.83
CA VAL A 194 -14.48 -1.08 7.61
C VAL A 194 -15.29 -1.68 6.46
N PHE A 195 -15.31 -3.00 6.31
CA PHE A 195 -16.20 -3.68 5.35
C PHE A 195 -17.66 -3.32 5.59
N LEU A 196 -18.16 -3.48 6.82
CA LEU A 196 -19.54 -3.17 7.15
C LEU A 196 -19.85 -1.67 6.93
N LEU A 197 -18.96 -0.78 7.35
CA LEU A 197 -19.09 0.67 7.18
C LEU A 197 -19.18 1.06 5.70
N THR A 198 -18.22 0.61 4.89
CA THR A 198 -18.13 0.94 3.46
C THR A 198 -19.16 0.18 2.61
N SER A 199 -19.75 -0.89 3.14
CA SER A 199 -20.91 -1.56 2.53
C SER A 199 -22.22 -0.81 2.75
N ARG A 200 -22.28 0.16 3.67
CA ARG A 200 -23.51 0.93 3.93
C ARG A 200 -23.38 2.37 3.47
N ILE A 201 -22.18 2.93 3.57
CA ILE A 201 -21.87 4.32 3.23
C ILE A 201 -20.82 4.33 2.13
N ASP A 202 -21.10 5.04 1.04
CA ASP A 202 -20.11 5.26 0.00
C ASP A 202 -19.20 6.43 0.38
N ILE A 203 -18.01 6.10 0.85
CA ILE A 203 -16.99 7.06 1.29
C ILE A 203 -15.83 7.00 0.30
N SER A 204 -15.36 8.14 -0.20
CA SER A 204 -14.14 8.18 -1.05
C SER A 204 -12.94 7.58 -0.32
N SER A 205 -12.15 6.76 -1.03
CA SER A 205 -10.97 6.10 -0.48
C SER A 205 -9.98 7.11 0.11
N ARG A 206 -9.84 8.29 -0.51
CA ARG A 206 -8.97 9.36 -0.01
C ARG A 206 -9.39 9.87 1.38
N LYS A 207 -10.69 10.05 1.62
CA LYS A 207 -11.20 10.52 2.92
C LYS A 207 -10.99 9.47 4.01
N LEU A 208 -11.26 8.20 3.70
CA LEU A 208 -11.08 7.08 4.62
C LEU A 208 -9.61 6.95 5.04
N PHE A 209 -8.71 7.04 4.06
CA PHE A 209 -7.26 7.01 4.28
C PHE A 209 -6.78 8.18 5.16
N LEU A 210 -7.17 9.42 4.84
CA LEU A 210 -6.75 10.60 5.61
C LEU A 210 -7.27 10.57 7.06
N PHE A 211 -8.49 10.08 7.27
CA PHE A 211 -9.03 9.85 8.61
C PHE A 211 -8.14 8.87 9.39
N GLY A 212 -7.84 7.69 8.83
CA GLY A 212 -6.98 6.70 9.46
C GLY A 212 -5.59 7.26 9.79
N ALA A 213 -4.97 7.96 8.84
CA ALA A 213 -3.63 8.53 8.99
C ALA A 213 -3.56 9.60 10.09
N LEU A 214 -4.52 10.53 10.13
CA LEU A 214 -4.56 11.61 11.13
C LEU A 214 -4.73 11.06 12.54
N PHE A 215 -5.73 10.18 12.75
CA PHE A 215 -5.95 9.58 14.06
C PHE A 215 -4.80 8.68 14.48
N SER A 216 -4.23 7.90 13.56
CA SER A 216 -3.05 7.06 13.83
C SER A 216 -1.87 7.91 14.33
N ALA A 217 -1.62 9.07 13.70
CA ALA A 217 -0.57 9.98 14.16
C ALA A 217 -0.82 10.50 15.59
N ILE A 218 -2.06 10.89 15.92
CA ILE A 218 -2.43 11.36 17.27
C ILE A 218 -2.19 10.25 18.30
N PHE A 219 -2.67 9.03 18.03
CA PHE A 219 -2.53 7.91 18.96
C PHE A 219 -1.08 7.44 19.10
N ARG A 220 -0.23 7.60 18.09
CA ARG A 220 1.22 7.36 18.21
C ARG A 220 1.91 8.37 19.11
N ILE A 221 1.47 9.63 19.14
CA ILE A 221 1.98 10.62 20.10
C ILE A 221 1.52 10.22 21.52
N LEU A 222 0.25 9.87 21.69
CA LEU A 222 -0.29 9.40 22.99
C LEU A 222 0.40 8.13 23.50
N TYR A 223 0.81 7.23 22.61
CA TYR A 223 1.56 6.04 22.96
C TYR A 223 2.84 6.39 23.73
N VAL A 224 3.59 7.40 23.27
CA VAL A 224 4.87 7.79 23.87
C VAL A 224 4.71 8.48 25.23
N VAL A 225 3.53 9.03 25.53
CA VAL A 225 3.29 9.81 26.76
C VAL A 225 2.99 8.93 27.98
N GLY A 226 2.48 7.72 27.79
CA GLY A 226 2.01 6.89 28.90
C GLY A 226 2.83 5.62 29.13
N ASP A 227 3.29 5.44 30.37
CA ASP A 227 4.15 4.31 30.77
C ASP A 227 3.37 3.13 31.39
N SER A 228 2.08 3.31 31.67
CA SER A 228 1.27 2.26 32.28
C SER A 228 1.02 1.11 31.30
N PHE A 229 1.16 -0.13 31.77
CA PHE A 229 0.89 -1.31 30.94
C PHE A 229 -0.49 -1.28 30.27
N TRP A 230 -1.54 -0.97 31.04
CA TRP A 230 -2.90 -0.90 30.51
C TRP A 230 -3.10 0.27 29.54
N TRP A 231 -2.37 1.37 29.72
CA TRP A 231 -2.36 2.47 28.75
C TRP A 231 -1.80 2.00 27.41
N ILE A 232 -0.64 1.34 27.43
CA ILE A 232 -0.01 0.76 26.26
C ILE A 232 -0.96 -0.23 25.57
N VAL A 233 -1.58 -1.15 26.30
CA VAL A 233 -2.53 -2.12 25.74
C VAL A 233 -3.70 -1.43 25.03
N VAL A 234 -4.33 -0.44 25.67
CA VAL A 234 -5.49 0.28 25.10
C VAL A 234 -5.08 1.07 23.86
N ILE A 235 -3.99 1.84 23.92
CA ILE A 235 -3.52 2.61 22.77
C ILE A 235 -3.10 1.70 21.61
N SER A 236 -2.50 0.54 21.92
CA SER A 236 -2.12 -0.45 20.91
C SER A 236 -3.34 -1.07 20.23
N ALA A 237 -4.42 -1.33 20.97
CA ALA A 237 -5.69 -1.75 20.39
C ALA A 237 -6.24 -0.69 19.43
N VAL A 238 -6.20 0.59 19.81
CA VAL A 238 -6.67 1.69 18.95
C VAL A 238 -5.79 1.84 17.70
N LEU A 239 -4.47 1.76 17.84
CA LEU A 239 -3.54 1.82 16.70
C LEU A 239 -3.74 0.65 15.73
N GLY A 240 -3.95 -0.56 16.26
CA GLY A 240 -4.30 -1.74 15.47
C GLY A 240 -5.62 -1.54 14.72
N PHE A 241 -6.63 -1.00 15.40
CA PHE A 241 -7.92 -0.69 14.78
C PHE A 241 -7.79 0.35 13.66
N LEU A 242 -7.05 1.43 13.86
CA LEU A 242 -6.88 2.49 12.86
C LEU A 242 -6.07 2.06 11.63
N ARG A 243 -5.20 1.05 11.76
CA ARG A 243 -4.36 0.55 10.66
C ARG A 243 -5.17 0.14 9.43
N SER A 244 -6.29 -0.54 9.61
CA SER A 244 -7.15 -0.98 8.51
C SER A 244 -7.72 0.17 7.67
N PHE A 245 -7.95 1.34 8.26
CA PHE A 245 -8.41 2.55 7.55
C PHE A 245 -7.35 3.12 6.62
N ILE A 246 -6.08 2.77 6.82
CA ILE A 246 -4.96 3.18 5.98
C ILE A 246 -4.71 2.13 4.90
N GLN A 247 -4.60 0.86 5.30
CA GLN A 247 -4.17 -0.21 4.39
C GLN A 247 -5.20 -0.59 3.34
N ILE A 248 -6.48 -0.61 3.69
CA ILE A 248 -7.55 -1.00 2.76
C ILE A 248 -7.67 0.00 1.60
N PRO A 249 -7.82 1.32 1.83
CA PRO A 249 -8.01 2.27 0.74
C PRO A 249 -6.73 2.62 -0.02
N LEU A 250 -5.53 2.32 0.48
CA LEU A 250 -4.25 2.72 -0.14
C LEU A 250 -4.18 2.45 -1.66
N PRO A 251 -4.41 1.23 -2.17
CA PRO A 251 -4.39 0.98 -3.62
C PRO A 251 -5.55 1.67 -4.35
N LEU A 252 -6.67 1.91 -3.68
CA LEU A 252 -7.84 2.58 -4.24
C LEU A 252 -7.66 4.09 -4.34
N VAL A 253 -6.87 4.72 -3.46
CA VAL A 253 -6.51 6.15 -3.58
C VAL A 253 -5.77 6.39 -4.91
N VAL A 254 -4.84 5.51 -5.27
CA VAL A 254 -4.12 5.59 -6.55
C VAL A 254 -5.07 5.33 -7.73
N ALA A 255 -6.01 4.39 -7.58
CA ALA A 255 -7.01 4.09 -8.60
C ALA A 255 -8.02 5.22 -8.82
N GLU A 256 -8.44 5.92 -7.76
CA GLU A 256 -9.31 7.10 -7.83
C GLU A 256 -8.57 8.29 -8.46
N ALA A 257 -7.29 8.48 -8.15
CA ALA A 257 -6.50 9.60 -8.65
C ALA A 257 -6.03 9.43 -10.10
N PHE A 258 -5.70 8.19 -10.52
CA PHE A 258 -5.11 7.89 -11.84
C PHE A 258 -5.80 6.70 -12.51
N PRO A 259 -7.11 6.75 -12.83
CA PRO A 259 -7.86 5.60 -13.33
C PRO A 259 -7.35 5.07 -14.68
N THR A 260 -6.98 5.96 -15.62
CA THR A 260 -6.52 5.58 -16.96
C THR A 260 -5.10 5.03 -16.99
N ARG A 261 -4.25 5.50 -16.06
CA ARG A 261 -2.82 5.13 -15.96
C ARG A 261 -2.50 4.40 -14.66
N PHE A 262 -3.49 3.69 -14.10
CA PHE A 262 -3.40 3.08 -12.76
C PHE A 262 -2.21 2.15 -12.60
N VAL A 263 -1.99 1.22 -13.54
CA VAL A 263 -0.87 0.26 -13.48
C VAL A 263 0.46 0.99 -13.34
N THR A 264 0.69 2.01 -14.18
CA THR A 264 1.93 2.78 -14.17
C THR A 264 2.03 3.62 -12.91
N ALA A 265 0.98 4.34 -12.52
CA ALA A 265 0.93 5.14 -11.31
C ALA A 265 1.22 4.31 -10.05
N PHE A 266 0.58 3.13 -9.93
CA PHE A 266 0.75 2.23 -8.79
C PHE A 266 2.14 1.58 -8.79
N SER A 267 2.67 1.21 -9.96
CA SER A 267 4.03 0.65 -10.06
C SER A 267 5.09 1.68 -9.69
N LEU A 268 4.96 2.93 -10.17
CA LEU A 268 5.83 4.03 -9.78
C LEU A 268 5.70 4.36 -8.28
N TYR A 269 4.49 4.31 -7.73
CA TYR A 269 4.28 4.39 -6.28
C TYR A 269 5.05 3.32 -5.51
N MET A 270 5.01 2.06 -5.94
CA MET A 270 5.74 0.97 -5.28
C MET A 270 7.26 1.19 -5.33
N VAL A 271 7.79 1.76 -6.42
CA VAL A 271 9.20 2.15 -6.53
C VAL A 271 9.54 3.26 -5.54
N VAL A 272 8.75 4.34 -5.49
CA VAL A 272 8.96 5.44 -4.54
C VAL A 272 8.86 4.95 -3.10
N CYS A 273 7.89 4.10 -2.79
CA CYS A 273 7.75 3.47 -1.48
C CYS A 273 9.00 2.66 -1.10
N GLY A 274 9.58 1.92 -2.05
CA GLY A 274 10.85 1.21 -1.85
C GLY A 274 12.02 2.16 -1.57
N CYS A 275 12.15 3.25 -2.33
CA CYS A 275 13.18 4.27 -2.10
C CYS A 275 13.04 4.97 -0.74
N VAL A 276 11.80 5.31 -0.35
CA VAL A 276 11.50 5.90 0.96
C VAL A 276 11.84 4.92 2.07
N ALA A 277 11.43 3.65 1.97
CA ALA A 277 11.76 2.62 2.95
C ALA A 277 13.28 2.40 3.11
N LEU A 278 14.03 2.37 2.00
CA LEU A 278 15.50 2.28 2.03
C LEU A 278 16.16 3.49 2.68
N SER A 279 15.57 4.68 2.54
CA SER A 279 16.07 5.91 3.15
C SER A 279 15.74 5.99 4.65
N PHE A 280 14.56 5.52 5.03
CA PHE A 280 14.09 5.54 6.41
C PHE A 280 14.84 4.56 7.31
N GLY A 281 15.27 3.40 6.81
CA GLY A 281 16.04 2.42 7.60
C GLY A 281 17.29 3.01 8.27
N PRO A 282 18.24 3.59 7.49
CA PRO A 282 19.40 4.29 8.03
C PRO A 282 19.02 5.49 8.90
N LEU A 283 17.99 6.25 8.53
CA LEU A 283 17.54 7.41 9.30
C LEU A 283 17.05 7.01 10.70
N MET A 284 16.27 5.94 10.82
CA MET A 284 15.84 5.36 12.10
C MET A 284 17.03 4.87 12.92
N SER A 285 18.00 4.21 12.28
CA SER A 285 19.23 3.73 12.93
C SER A 285 20.06 4.90 13.48
N PHE A 286 20.25 5.95 12.68
CA PHE A 286 20.97 7.17 13.07
C PHE A 286 20.26 7.91 14.22
N ALA A 287 18.93 8.07 14.15
CA ALA A 287 18.14 8.67 15.21
C ALA A 287 18.28 7.89 16.53
N LYS A 288 18.28 6.56 16.46
CA LYS A 288 18.52 5.70 17.63
C LYS A 288 19.93 5.85 18.19
N GLN A 289 20.95 5.87 17.33
CA GLN A 289 22.35 5.96 17.74
C GLN A 289 22.69 7.31 18.39
N THR A 290 22.14 8.40 17.86
CA THR A 290 22.40 9.75 18.37
C THR A 290 21.69 10.05 19.68
N THR A 291 20.44 9.63 19.82
CA THR A 291 19.61 9.95 20.99
C THR A 291 19.69 8.88 22.08
N GLY A 292 20.08 7.66 21.74
CA GLY A 292 20.04 6.51 22.63
C GLY A 292 18.60 6.06 23.00
N ARG A 293 17.56 6.72 22.48
CA ARG A 293 16.15 6.51 22.85
C ARG A 293 15.33 6.07 21.65
N LEU A 294 14.55 5.00 21.82
CA LEU A 294 13.66 4.50 20.77
C LEU A 294 12.42 5.39 20.58
N ASP A 295 12.03 6.15 21.60
CA ASP A 295 10.93 7.12 21.56
C ASP A 295 11.11 8.15 20.43
N MET A 296 12.36 8.57 20.19
CA MET A 296 12.70 9.53 19.13
C MET A 296 12.47 8.94 17.74
N VAL A 297 12.64 7.63 17.58
CA VAL A 297 12.31 6.92 16.34
C VAL A 297 10.79 6.92 16.13
N VAL A 298 9.99 6.73 17.19
CA VAL A 298 8.51 6.81 17.10
C VAL A 298 8.06 8.20 16.69
N HIS A 299 8.64 9.27 17.25
CA HIS A 299 8.32 10.64 16.84
C HIS A 299 8.71 10.93 15.39
N LEU A 300 9.87 10.47 14.93
CA LEU A 300 10.29 10.59 13.54
C LEU A 300 9.31 9.89 12.59
N LEU A 301 8.89 8.67 12.91
CA LEU A 301 7.90 7.94 12.13
C LEU A 301 6.55 8.64 12.14
N THR A 302 6.17 9.23 13.28
CA THR A 302 4.92 9.97 13.41
C THR A 302 4.94 11.25 12.59
N LEU A 303 6.05 11.98 12.56
CA LEU A 303 6.24 13.14 11.68
C LEU A 303 6.07 12.76 10.20
N ALA A 304 6.68 11.65 9.78
CA ALA A 304 6.50 11.12 8.42
C ALA A 304 5.04 10.78 8.11
N HIS A 305 4.31 10.26 9.10
CA HIS A 305 2.89 9.96 8.97
C HIS A 305 2.03 11.23 8.87
N ILE A 306 2.37 12.30 9.60
CA ILE A 306 1.69 13.60 9.53
C ILE A 306 1.94 14.28 8.17
N LEU A 307 3.17 14.18 7.63
CA LEU A 307 3.51 14.73 6.32
C LEU A 307 2.71 14.10 5.17
N CYS A 308 2.11 12.92 5.37
CA CYS A 308 1.18 12.32 4.42
C CYS A 308 -0.15 13.10 4.28
N ALA A 309 -0.56 13.85 5.30
CA ALA A 309 -1.82 14.57 5.31
C ALA A 309 -1.73 15.97 4.68
N VAL A 310 -0.52 16.43 4.32
CA VAL A 310 -0.21 17.71 3.68
C VAL A 310 -0.16 17.54 2.15
#